data_AF-A0A940ADN2-F1
#
_entry.id   AF-A0A940ADN2-F1
#
_cell.length_a   1.000
_cell.length_b   1.000
_cell.length_c   1.000
_cell.angle_alpha   90.00
_cell.angle_beta   90.00
_cell.angle_gamma   90.00
#
_symmetry.space_group_name_H-M   'P 1'
#
loop_
_entity.id
_entity.type
_entity.pdbx_description
1 polymer ?
#
loop_
_entity_poly.entity_id
_entity_poly.type
_entity_poly.pdbx_seq_one_letter_code
_entity_poly.pdbx_strand_id
1 'polypeptide(L)'
;MTDIDRMWGTAEVSEQRDGISIITGKAPVSTLNGYAKEVAAYTKGLGTLSVSLAGYEPCHNAEEVIAARAYSPENDLRNTPDSVFCSHGAGTVIPWHEVYNYMHLPLMGEARDEDEAGAPVNAPTSKERAEIFVTTEEIDEIINKTAYANRSGRKGSYKGISEAMRERRRIGGKPINPAPTSYKGTPVKDKYMLIDGYNVVHAWAELNSIAEKDMGGAAGRLMDIVSNYSGITGIKTILVFDAYKVPGHSTEEIKYHNITVVYTKTAETADRYIERYAHDNGKKYDIIVVTSDGVEQVIIRGAGCTLMSSRDFEEDCKRKSEELKSMKLPDSVRITE
;
A
#
# COMPACT_ATOMS: atom_id res chain seq x y z
N MET A 1 -21.12 -39.58 -4.03
CA MET A 1 -20.59 -38.28 -4.49
C MET A 1 -21.73 -37.31 -4.80
N THR A 2 -22.82 -37.78 -5.40
CA THR A 2 -24.06 -37.01 -5.64
C THR A 2 -24.60 -36.26 -4.43
N ASP A 3 -24.37 -36.76 -3.22
CA ASP A 3 -24.83 -36.11 -1.98
C ASP A 3 -24.04 -34.83 -1.66
N ILE A 4 -22.73 -34.81 -1.93
CA ILE A 4 -21.88 -33.62 -1.72
C ILE A 4 -22.21 -32.55 -2.76
N ASP A 5 -22.45 -32.95 -4.00
CA ASP A 5 -22.90 -32.03 -5.06
C ASP A 5 -24.27 -31.41 -4.71
N ARG A 6 -25.20 -32.21 -4.17
CA ARG A 6 -26.51 -31.73 -3.65
C ARG A 6 -26.37 -30.76 -2.48
N MET A 7 -25.30 -30.86 -1.71
CA MET A 7 -24.99 -29.97 -0.58
C MET A 7 -24.18 -28.74 -1.01
N TRP A 8 -24.08 -28.47 -2.31
CA TRP A 8 -23.30 -27.34 -2.87
C TRP A 8 -21.81 -27.41 -2.50
N GLY A 9 -21.29 -28.62 -2.33
CA GLY A 9 -19.89 -28.88 -2.11
C GLY A 9 -19.18 -29.40 -3.34
N THR A 10 -17.85 -29.31 -3.33
CA THR A 10 -16.96 -29.94 -4.30
C THR A 10 -16.26 -31.10 -3.62
N ALA A 11 -16.20 -32.26 -4.28
CA ALA A 11 -15.50 -33.43 -3.76
C ALA A 11 -14.72 -34.15 -4.84
N GLU A 12 -13.49 -34.50 -4.51
CA GLU A 12 -12.57 -35.25 -5.36
C GLU A 12 -12.12 -36.52 -4.64
N VAL A 13 -11.93 -37.59 -5.39
CA VAL A 13 -11.36 -38.84 -4.85
C VAL A 13 -9.86 -38.69 -4.81
N SER A 14 -9.29 -38.56 -3.61
CA SER A 14 -7.86 -38.30 -3.45
C SER A 14 -7.02 -39.57 -3.52
N GLU A 15 -7.46 -40.66 -2.90
CA GLU A 15 -6.77 -41.96 -2.95
C GLU A 15 -7.75 -43.14 -2.83
N GLN A 16 -7.43 -44.24 -3.50
CA GLN A 16 -8.14 -45.52 -3.36
C GLN A 16 -7.13 -46.59 -2.96
N ARG A 17 -7.23 -47.10 -1.72
CA ARG A 17 -6.33 -48.15 -1.19
C ARG A 17 -7.15 -49.21 -0.47
N ASP A 18 -6.83 -50.48 -0.71
CA ASP A 18 -7.35 -51.64 0.05
C ASP A 18 -8.87 -51.67 0.25
N GLY A 19 -9.64 -51.29 -0.78
CA GLY A 19 -11.11 -51.27 -0.73
C GLY A 19 -11.72 -50.07 0.00
N ILE A 20 -10.90 -49.12 0.48
CA ILE A 20 -11.32 -47.85 1.09
C ILE A 20 -11.00 -46.72 0.10
N SER A 21 -11.98 -45.84 -0.11
CA SER A 21 -11.82 -44.65 -0.94
C SER A 21 -11.80 -43.41 -0.04
N ILE A 22 -10.73 -42.61 -0.14
CA ILE A 22 -10.62 -41.33 0.56
C ILE A 22 -11.15 -40.24 -0.36
N ILE A 23 -12.17 -39.52 0.11
CA ILE A 23 -12.81 -38.43 -0.61
C ILE A 23 -12.50 -37.14 0.14
N THR A 24 -11.90 -36.18 -0.55
CA THR A 24 -11.55 -34.88 0.00
C THR A 24 -12.32 -33.80 -0.73
N GLY A 25 -12.85 -32.82 -0.01
CA GLY A 25 -13.72 -31.81 -0.60
C GLY A 25 -13.98 -30.64 0.32
N LYS A 26 -14.70 -29.66 -0.22
CA LYS A 26 -15.20 -28.50 0.52
C LYS A 26 -16.72 -28.45 0.39
N ALA A 27 -17.41 -28.09 1.45
CA ALA A 27 -18.85 -27.82 1.38
C ALA A 27 -19.25 -26.76 2.42
N PRO A 28 -20.35 -26.02 2.18
CA PRO A 28 -20.89 -25.08 3.14
C PRO A 28 -21.21 -25.73 4.48
N VAL A 29 -20.81 -25.09 5.59
CA VAL A 29 -21.08 -25.61 6.95
C VAL A 29 -22.59 -25.72 7.22
N SER A 30 -23.41 -24.86 6.61
CA SER A 30 -24.87 -24.88 6.74
C SER A 30 -25.51 -26.16 6.20
N THR A 31 -24.95 -26.75 5.14
CA THR A 31 -25.48 -27.95 4.48
C THR A 31 -24.89 -29.24 5.06
N LEU A 32 -23.71 -29.18 5.69
CA LEU A 32 -23.04 -30.34 6.30
C LEU A 32 -23.61 -30.76 7.67
N ASN A 33 -24.56 -30.00 8.23
CA ASN A 33 -25.09 -30.29 9.55
C ASN A 33 -25.84 -31.63 9.58
N GLY A 34 -25.32 -32.60 10.33
CA GLY A 34 -25.90 -33.95 10.43
C GLY A 34 -25.42 -34.94 9.37
N TYR A 35 -24.62 -34.52 8.38
CA TYR A 35 -24.15 -35.40 7.31
C TYR A 35 -23.33 -36.59 7.81
N ALA A 36 -22.60 -36.44 8.93
CA ALA A 36 -21.88 -37.56 9.57
C ALA A 36 -22.81 -38.74 9.92
N LYS A 37 -24.07 -38.47 10.30
CA LYS A 37 -25.05 -39.52 10.61
C LYS A 37 -25.54 -40.24 9.35
N GLU A 38 -25.73 -39.51 8.27
CA GLU A 38 -26.11 -40.07 6.97
C GLU A 38 -25.00 -40.95 6.40
N VAL A 39 -23.75 -40.48 6.46
CA VAL A 39 -22.57 -41.27 6.08
C VAL A 39 -22.51 -42.56 6.90
N ALA A 40 -22.69 -42.48 8.21
CA ALA A 40 -22.72 -43.68 9.07
C ALA A 40 -23.87 -44.64 8.71
N ALA A 41 -25.04 -44.12 8.34
CA ALA A 41 -26.19 -44.94 7.95
C ALA A 41 -25.94 -45.71 6.63
N TYR A 42 -25.45 -45.03 5.58
CA TYR A 42 -25.21 -45.68 4.29
C TYR A 42 -23.98 -46.58 4.27
N THR A 43 -22.96 -46.26 5.08
CA THR A 43 -21.74 -47.08 5.21
C THR A 43 -21.86 -48.16 6.29
N LYS A 44 -23.03 -48.33 6.90
CA LYS A 44 -23.26 -49.27 8.03
C LYS A 44 -22.24 -49.10 9.17
N GLY A 45 -21.81 -47.87 9.42
CA GLY A 45 -20.85 -47.50 10.47
C GLY A 45 -19.38 -47.66 10.12
N LEU A 46 -19.04 -48.05 8.88
CA LEU A 46 -17.64 -48.20 8.44
C LEU A 46 -17.03 -46.88 7.92
N GLY A 47 -17.87 -45.91 7.55
CA GLY A 47 -17.43 -44.60 7.07
C GLY A 47 -17.10 -43.65 8.21
N THR A 48 -16.01 -42.91 8.06
CA THR A 48 -15.62 -41.83 8.98
C THR A 48 -15.60 -40.51 8.21
N LEU A 49 -16.13 -39.45 8.83
CA LEU A 49 -16.14 -38.09 8.28
C LEU A 49 -15.31 -37.19 9.20
N SER A 50 -14.31 -36.52 8.63
CA SER A 50 -13.52 -35.49 9.30
C SER A 50 -13.74 -34.16 8.59
N VAL A 51 -14.05 -33.11 9.35
CA VAL A 51 -14.30 -31.77 8.81
C VAL A 51 -13.41 -30.78 9.54
N SER A 52 -12.75 -29.91 8.79
CA SER A 52 -11.97 -28.78 9.29
C SER A 52 -12.39 -27.49 8.60
N LEU A 53 -12.11 -26.34 9.23
CA LEU A 53 -12.43 -25.03 8.67
C LEU A 53 -11.52 -24.75 7.47
N ALA A 54 -12.10 -24.66 6.26
CA ALA A 54 -11.36 -24.39 5.03
C ALA A 54 -11.19 -22.89 4.72
N GLY A 55 -12.14 -22.04 5.15
CA GLY A 55 -12.13 -20.60 4.89
C GLY A 55 -13.54 -20.02 4.75
N TYR A 56 -13.62 -18.78 4.26
CA TYR A 56 -14.86 -18.13 3.86
C TYR A 56 -14.92 -18.04 2.35
N GLU A 57 -16.05 -18.44 1.76
CA GLU A 57 -16.32 -18.39 0.32
C GLU A 57 -17.72 -17.77 0.12
N PRO A 58 -18.05 -17.25 -1.09
CA PRO A 58 -19.37 -16.70 -1.38
C PRO A 58 -20.49 -17.68 -1.01
N CYS A 59 -21.52 -17.18 -0.32
CA CYS A 59 -22.63 -18.03 0.11
C CYS A 59 -23.44 -18.51 -1.10
N HIS A 60 -23.65 -19.82 -1.20
CA HIS A 60 -24.54 -20.43 -2.20
C HIS A 60 -25.98 -19.88 -2.13
N ASN A 61 -26.45 -19.49 -0.95
CA ASN A 61 -27.78 -18.93 -0.71
C ASN A 61 -27.74 -17.48 -0.17
N ALA A 62 -26.91 -16.64 -0.77
CA ALA A 62 -26.71 -15.25 -0.32
C ALA A 62 -28.04 -14.47 -0.20
N GLU A 63 -28.91 -14.54 -1.21
CA GLU A 63 -30.18 -13.79 -1.24
C GLU A 63 -31.10 -14.14 -0.06
N GLU A 64 -31.27 -15.43 0.25
CA GLU A 64 -32.10 -15.88 1.37
C GLU A 64 -31.55 -15.42 2.72
N VAL A 65 -30.22 -15.51 2.90
CA VAL A 65 -29.55 -15.08 4.13
C VAL A 65 -29.66 -13.57 4.32
N ILE A 66 -29.51 -12.80 3.24
CA ILE A 66 -29.66 -11.35 3.23
C ILE A 66 -31.11 -10.97 3.59
N ALA A 67 -32.09 -11.60 2.94
CA ALA A 67 -33.51 -11.35 3.20
C ALA A 67 -33.91 -11.72 4.63
N ALA A 68 -33.45 -12.86 5.15
CA ALA A 68 -33.76 -13.31 6.52
C ALA A 68 -33.14 -12.42 7.59
N ARG A 69 -31.95 -11.85 7.32
CA ARG A 69 -31.29 -10.92 8.24
C ARG A 69 -31.87 -9.51 8.18
N ALA A 70 -32.47 -9.12 7.04
CA ALA A 70 -33.05 -7.81 6.80
C ALA A 70 -32.14 -6.66 7.25
N TYR A 71 -30.82 -6.84 7.09
CA TYR A 71 -29.85 -5.85 7.53
C TYR A 71 -29.97 -4.61 6.66
N SER A 72 -30.20 -3.47 7.30
CA SER A 72 -30.28 -2.16 6.66
C SER A 72 -28.99 -1.40 6.97
N PRO A 73 -28.05 -1.31 6.01
CA PRO A 73 -26.75 -0.66 6.24
C PRO A 73 -26.91 0.81 6.63
N GLU A 74 -27.86 1.52 6.02
CA GLU A 74 -28.14 2.94 6.29
C GLU A 74 -28.59 3.21 7.73
N ASN A 75 -29.17 2.22 8.40
CA ASN A 75 -29.60 2.32 9.80
C ASN A 75 -28.53 1.83 10.80
N ASP A 76 -27.41 1.27 10.32
CA ASP A 76 -26.32 0.83 11.18
C ASP A 76 -25.34 1.98 11.45
N LEU A 77 -25.57 2.71 12.54
CA LEU A 77 -24.69 3.79 12.99
C LEU A 77 -23.27 3.32 13.35
N ARG A 78 -23.03 2.02 13.56
CA ARG A 78 -21.69 1.49 13.86
C ARG A 78 -20.90 1.15 12.60
N ASN A 79 -21.60 0.75 11.54
CA ASN A 79 -21.00 0.35 10.25
C ASN A 79 -21.77 1.02 9.11
N THR A 80 -21.71 2.35 9.06
CA THR A 80 -22.37 3.11 8.00
C THR A 80 -21.73 2.76 6.65
N PRO A 81 -22.53 2.57 5.58
CA PRO A 81 -22.00 2.28 4.25
C PRO A 81 -21.29 3.49 3.63
N ASP A 82 -21.50 4.67 4.21
CA ASP A 82 -20.99 5.93 3.68
C ASP A 82 -19.47 6.02 3.74
N SER A 83 -18.91 6.71 2.76
CA SER A 83 -17.47 6.99 2.68
C SER A 83 -17.15 8.35 3.27
N VAL A 84 -16.02 8.47 3.96
CA VAL A 84 -15.56 9.75 4.51
C VAL A 84 -14.49 10.33 3.60
N PHE A 85 -14.80 11.45 2.96
CA PHE A 85 -13.84 12.22 2.18
C PHE A 85 -13.27 13.35 3.01
N CYS A 86 -11.96 13.52 2.97
CA CYS A 86 -11.29 14.61 3.65
C CYS A 86 -10.92 15.70 2.63
N SER A 87 -11.55 16.87 2.73
CA SER A 87 -11.14 18.05 1.96
C SER A 87 -10.87 19.21 2.91
N HIS A 88 -9.75 19.93 2.73
CA HIS A 88 -9.35 21.06 3.58
C HIS A 88 -9.34 20.79 5.10
N GLY A 89 -9.12 19.53 5.51
CA GLY A 89 -9.11 19.13 6.92
C GLY A 89 -10.51 18.93 7.53
N ALA A 90 -11.58 19.03 6.74
CA ALA A 90 -12.93 18.65 7.13
C ALA A 90 -13.29 17.30 6.47
N GLY A 91 -13.77 16.36 7.28
CA GLY A 91 -14.34 15.10 6.80
C GLY A 91 -15.80 15.31 6.41
N THR A 92 -16.13 15.09 5.14
CA THR A 92 -17.50 15.05 4.65
C THR A 92 -17.89 13.59 4.45
N VAL A 93 -19.01 13.20 5.04
CA VAL A 93 -19.60 11.88 4.81
C VAL A 93 -20.35 11.96 3.49
N ILE A 94 -19.97 11.11 2.54
CA ILE A 94 -20.58 11.00 1.22
C ILE A 94 -21.23 9.63 1.11
N PRO A 95 -22.52 9.56 0.73
CA PRO A 95 -23.20 8.29 0.52
C PRO A 95 -22.45 7.43 -0.48
N TRP A 96 -22.40 6.11 -0.23
CA TRP A 96 -21.62 5.16 -1.04
C TRP A 96 -21.90 5.24 -2.55
N HIS A 97 -23.14 5.58 -2.93
CA HIS A 97 -23.58 5.68 -4.33
C HIS A 97 -23.14 6.99 -5.01
N GLU A 98 -22.75 8.01 -4.25
CA GLU A 98 -22.29 9.31 -4.77
C GLU A 98 -20.77 9.44 -4.81
N VAL A 99 -20.05 8.47 -4.23
CA VAL A 99 -18.57 8.45 -4.08
C VAL A 99 -17.86 8.78 -5.40
N TYR A 100 -18.28 8.19 -6.51
CA TYR A 100 -17.64 8.38 -7.82
C TYR A 100 -17.67 9.83 -8.33
N ASN A 101 -18.67 10.62 -7.95
CA ASN A 101 -18.75 12.04 -8.32
C ASN A 101 -17.77 12.91 -7.55
N TYR A 102 -17.32 12.44 -6.37
CA TYR A 102 -16.44 13.16 -5.46
C TYR A 102 -15.01 12.63 -5.47
N MET A 103 -14.71 11.58 -6.24
CA MET A 103 -13.36 11.04 -6.38
C MET A 103 -12.46 11.96 -7.19
N HIS A 104 -11.34 12.38 -6.61
CA HIS A 104 -10.34 13.24 -7.25
C HIS A 104 -9.29 12.45 -8.06
N LEU A 105 -9.23 11.14 -7.86
CA LEU A 105 -8.29 10.22 -8.50
C LEU A 105 -9.10 9.07 -9.10
N PRO A 106 -8.74 8.56 -10.28
CA PRO A 106 -9.30 7.33 -10.78
C PRO A 106 -8.99 6.18 -9.81
N LEU A 107 -9.89 5.20 -9.73
CA LEU A 107 -9.68 4.01 -8.92
C LEU A 107 -8.36 3.36 -9.36
N MET A 108 -7.37 3.37 -8.48
CA MET A 108 -6.03 2.89 -8.82
C MET A 108 -6.01 1.37 -8.58
N GLY A 109 -6.28 0.64 -9.65
CA GLY A 109 -6.47 -0.81 -9.70
C GLY A 109 -7.36 -1.11 -10.88
N GLU A 110 -6.93 -2.02 -11.76
CA GLU A 110 -7.71 -2.40 -12.95
C GLU A 110 -9.13 -2.76 -12.52
N ALA A 111 -10.12 -2.03 -13.06
CA ALA A 111 -11.49 -2.52 -13.08
C ALA A 111 -11.44 -3.83 -13.87
N ARG A 112 -11.47 -4.96 -13.15
CA ARG A 112 -11.67 -6.25 -13.78
C ARG A 112 -13.05 -6.17 -14.42
N ASP A 113 -13.08 -6.33 -15.74
CA ASP A 113 -14.32 -6.40 -16.51
C ASP A 113 -15.31 -7.32 -15.81
N GLU A 114 -16.53 -6.84 -15.59
CA GLU A 114 -17.58 -7.50 -14.80
C GLU A 114 -18.20 -8.74 -15.50
N ASP A 115 -17.58 -9.22 -16.59
CA ASP A 115 -18.12 -10.29 -17.43
C ASP A 115 -17.60 -11.71 -17.10
N GLU A 116 -16.79 -11.90 -16.05
CA GLU A 116 -16.49 -13.24 -15.51
C GLU A 116 -17.18 -13.48 -14.17
N ALA A 117 -18.46 -13.83 -14.25
CA ALA A 117 -19.20 -14.44 -13.16
C ALA A 117 -18.48 -15.72 -12.66
N GLY A 118 -17.90 -15.65 -11.46
CA GLY A 118 -17.55 -16.86 -10.69
C GLY A 118 -16.18 -16.95 -10.01
N ALA A 119 -15.34 -15.90 -10.00
CA ALA A 119 -14.04 -15.97 -9.31
C ALA A 119 -14.12 -15.39 -7.87
N PRO A 120 -13.56 -16.07 -6.84
CA PRO A 120 -13.67 -15.64 -5.46
C PRO A 120 -12.96 -14.31 -5.24
N VAL A 121 -13.69 -13.37 -4.62
CA VAL A 121 -13.16 -12.19 -3.95
C VAL A 121 -12.23 -12.63 -2.81
N ASN A 122 -10.98 -12.91 -3.16
CA ASN A 122 -9.88 -12.80 -2.22
C ASN A 122 -9.73 -11.32 -1.89
N ALA A 123 -10.44 -10.87 -0.85
CA ALA A 123 -9.91 -9.81 -0.01
C ALA A 123 -8.46 -10.19 0.28
N PRO A 124 -7.46 -9.30 0.07
CA PRO A 124 -6.06 -9.67 0.25
C PRO A 124 -5.91 -10.25 1.64
N THR A 125 -5.68 -11.56 1.67
CA THR A 125 -5.38 -12.33 2.85
C THR A 125 -4.22 -11.61 3.50
N SER A 126 -4.41 -11.25 4.76
CA SER A 126 -3.49 -10.52 5.63
C SER A 126 -2.20 -11.31 5.91
N LYS A 127 -1.48 -11.70 4.86
CA LYS A 127 -0.22 -12.47 4.90
C LYS A 127 1.01 -11.66 4.49
N GLU A 128 0.85 -10.39 4.13
CA GLU A 128 1.97 -9.45 3.95
C GLU A 128 1.80 -8.14 4.72
N ARG A 129 1.05 -8.16 5.83
CA ARG A 129 1.47 -7.33 6.97
C ARG A 129 2.59 -8.09 7.64
N ALA A 130 3.80 -7.96 7.11
CA ALA A 130 5.00 -8.23 7.88
C ALA A 130 4.80 -7.57 9.24
N GLU A 131 4.66 -8.41 10.26
CA GLU A 131 4.60 -8.00 11.64
C GLU A 131 5.83 -7.13 11.86
N ILE A 132 5.62 -5.82 11.97
CA ILE A 132 6.63 -4.91 12.50
C ILE A 132 6.81 -5.38 13.93
N PHE A 133 7.81 -6.24 14.14
CA PHE A 133 8.33 -6.57 15.44
C PHE A 133 9.04 -5.31 15.95
N VAL A 134 8.23 -4.34 16.39
CA VAL A 134 8.69 -3.22 17.18
C VAL A 134 9.29 -3.85 18.44
N THR A 135 10.59 -3.67 18.64
CA THR A 135 11.26 -4.21 19.82
C THR A 135 10.62 -3.59 21.06
N THR A 136 10.63 -4.31 22.18
CA THR A 136 10.04 -3.83 23.44
C THR A 136 10.60 -2.47 23.89
N GLU A 137 11.78 -2.10 23.40
CA GLU A 137 12.47 -0.84 23.66
C GLU A 137 11.80 0.36 22.98
N GLU A 138 11.32 0.23 21.74
CA GLU A 138 10.60 1.32 21.04
C GLU A 138 9.22 1.58 21.66
N ILE A 139 8.54 0.52 22.10
CA ILE A 139 7.24 0.63 22.79
C ILE A 139 7.43 1.33 24.15
N ASP A 140 8.47 0.96 24.90
CA ASP A 140 8.81 1.59 26.17
C ASP A 140 9.21 3.07 25.99
N GLU A 141 9.86 3.44 24.88
CA GLU A 141 10.21 4.83 24.59
C GLU A 141 8.97 5.71 24.31
N ILE A 142 8.01 5.17 23.57
CA ILE A 142 6.75 5.85 23.25
C ILE A 142 5.88 6.00 24.49
N ILE A 143 5.80 4.97 25.35
CA ILE A 143 5.01 5.00 26.59
C ILE A 143 5.65 5.94 27.64
N ASN A 144 6.98 5.96 27.75
CA ASN A 144 7.68 6.89 28.65
C ASN A 144 7.56 8.35 28.19
N LYS A 145 7.55 8.61 26.88
CA LYS A 145 7.33 9.97 26.33
C LYS A 145 5.90 10.47 26.54
N THR A 146 4.91 9.59 26.62
CA THR A 146 3.50 9.99 26.59
C THR A 146 2.79 9.94 27.95
N ALA A 147 3.12 8.98 28.83
CA ALA A 147 2.33 8.74 30.05
C ALA A 147 3.02 9.15 31.37
N TYR A 148 4.34 9.28 31.44
CA TYR A 148 5.08 9.40 32.72
C TYR A 148 6.01 10.60 32.86
N ALA A 149 5.73 11.71 32.17
CA ALA A 149 6.50 12.95 32.31
C ALA A 149 6.55 13.54 33.76
N ASN A 150 5.73 13.05 34.70
CA ASN A 150 5.62 13.60 36.06
C ASN A 150 5.70 12.60 37.23
N ARG A 151 6.22 11.37 37.05
CA ARG A 151 6.53 10.53 38.23
C ARG A 151 7.93 9.94 38.16
N SER A 152 8.79 10.55 38.96
CA SER A 152 10.06 9.99 39.42
C SER A 152 9.86 8.58 40.00
N GLY A 153 10.68 7.65 39.53
CA GLY A 153 11.18 6.52 40.31
C GLY A 153 10.20 5.39 40.61
N ARG A 154 10.19 4.36 39.75
CA ARG A 154 10.23 2.94 40.18
C ARG A 154 10.37 2.00 38.97
N LYS A 155 11.50 1.29 38.90
CA LYS A 155 11.69 0.12 38.03
C LYS A 155 10.78 -1.02 38.54
N GLY A 156 9.93 -1.56 37.67
CA GLY A 156 9.00 -2.63 38.01
C GLY A 156 8.82 -3.63 36.84
N SER A 157 9.12 -4.89 37.14
CA SER A 157 9.21 -6.06 36.26
C SER A 157 7.93 -6.40 35.47
N TYR A 158 8.11 -6.77 34.20
CA TYR A 158 7.07 -7.17 33.24
C TYR A 158 6.56 -8.59 33.55
N LYS A 159 5.58 -8.72 34.45
CA LYS A 159 4.88 -10.01 34.66
C LYS A 159 3.37 -9.94 34.94
N GLY A 160 2.74 -8.77 34.86
CA GLY A 160 1.34 -8.60 35.31
C GLY A 160 0.28 -8.27 34.24
N ILE A 161 0.66 -8.03 32.98
CA ILE A 161 -0.29 -7.46 31.99
C ILE A 161 -1.32 -8.51 31.52
N SER A 162 -0.95 -9.79 31.46
CA SER A 162 -1.85 -10.87 31.05
C SER A 162 -2.92 -11.23 32.10
N GLU A 163 -2.64 -10.99 33.37
CA GLU A 163 -3.53 -11.33 34.49
C GLU A 163 -4.57 -10.22 34.73
N ALA A 164 -4.15 -8.95 34.68
CA ALA A 164 -5.06 -7.80 34.78
C ALA A 164 -6.07 -7.71 33.61
N MET A 165 -5.71 -8.20 32.43
CA MET A 165 -6.61 -8.25 31.27
C MET A 165 -7.63 -9.40 31.37
N ARG A 166 -7.28 -10.51 32.03
CA ARG A 166 -8.19 -11.63 32.33
C ARG A 166 -9.21 -11.26 33.40
N GLU A 167 -8.81 -10.50 34.41
CA GLU A 167 -9.71 -10.06 35.49
C GLU A 167 -10.80 -9.11 34.97
N ARG A 168 -10.45 -8.20 34.04
CA ARG A 168 -11.39 -7.23 33.45
C ARG A 168 -12.46 -7.83 32.55
N ARG A 169 -12.29 -9.06 32.03
CA ARG A 169 -13.32 -9.77 31.26
C ARG A 169 -14.36 -10.47 32.14
N ARG A 170 -14.05 -10.74 33.42
CA ARG A 170 -14.96 -11.44 34.34
C ARG A 170 -16.00 -10.52 34.98
N ILE A 171 -15.68 -9.24 35.14
CA ILE A 171 -16.59 -8.26 35.76
C ILE A 171 -17.14 -7.41 34.62
N GLY A 172 -18.41 -7.59 34.27
CA GLY A 172 -19.11 -6.92 33.18
C GLY A 172 -19.04 -5.39 33.28
N GLY A 173 -17.94 -4.81 32.80
CA GLY A 173 -17.69 -3.38 32.78
C GLY A 173 -18.50 -2.71 31.67
N LYS A 174 -19.21 -1.64 32.01
CA LYS A 174 -19.94 -0.77 31.07
C LYS A 174 -19.03 -0.31 29.92
N PRO A 175 -19.56 -0.20 28.69
CA PRO A 175 -18.78 0.23 27.54
C PRO A 175 -18.28 1.66 27.74
N ILE A 176 -16.97 1.84 27.58
CA ILE A 176 -16.34 3.15 27.46
C ILE A 176 -16.68 3.62 26.05
N ASN A 177 -17.57 4.61 25.91
CA ASN A 177 -17.68 5.37 24.66
C ASN A 177 -16.38 6.16 24.52
N PRO A 178 -15.53 5.90 23.51
CA PRO A 178 -14.43 6.81 23.23
C PRO A 178 -15.04 8.12 22.78
N ALA A 179 -14.83 9.19 23.55
CA ALA A 179 -15.17 10.54 23.11
C ALA A 179 -14.49 10.80 21.76
N PRO A 180 -15.12 11.53 20.83
CA PRO A 180 -14.54 11.80 19.52
C PRO A 180 -13.22 12.54 19.70
N THR A 181 -12.11 11.82 19.57
CA THR A 181 -10.79 12.42 19.46
C THR A 181 -10.78 13.17 18.16
N SER A 182 -10.87 14.50 18.23
CA SER A 182 -10.59 15.39 17.12
C SER A 182 -9.18 15.06 16.60
N TYR A 183 -9.10 14.24 15.54
CA TYR A 183 -7.88 14.01 14.78
C TYR A 183 -7.43 15.38 14.27
N LYS A 184 -6.45 15.98 14.93
CA LYS A 184 -5.70 17.09 14.35
C LYS A 184 -4.93 16.48 13.19
N GLY A 185 -5.45 16.63 11.97
CA GLY A 185 -4.86 16.07 10.77
C GLY A 185 -3.36 16.38 10.73
N THR A 186 -2.56 15.37 10.40
CA THR A 186 -1.15 15.58 10.06
C THR A 186 -1.10 16.59 8.92
N PRO A 187 -0.30 17.66 9.02
CA PRO A 187 -0.22 18.67 7.98
C PRO A 187 0.20 18.01 6.66
N VAL A 188 -0.52 18.31 5.57
CA VAL A 188 -0.16 17.89 4.22
C VAL A 188 1.21 18.50 3.93
N LYS A 189 2.22 17.63 3.80
CA LYS A 189 3.59 18.04 3.51
C LYS A 189 3.74 18.29 2.02
N ASP A 190 4.46 19.35 1.64
CA ASP A 190 4.84 19.55 0.24
C ASP A 190 5.71 18.39 -0.24
N LYS A 191 5.46 17.92 -1.47
CA LYS A 191 6.21 16.84 -2.10
C LYS A 191 7.47 17.37 -2.79
N TYR A 192 8.60 16.73 -2.52
CA TYR A 192 9.88 17.01 -3.15
C TYR A 192 10.47 15.72 -3.73
N MET A 193 11.16 15.84 -4.86
CA MET A 193 11.90 14.74 -5.46
C MET A 193 13.38 15.11 -5.55
N LEU A 194 14.24 14.26 -5.00
CA LEU A 194 15.70 14.34 -5.11
C LEU A 194 16.15 13.26 -6.08
N ILE A 195 16.94 13.62 -7.08
CA ILE A 195 17.41 12.68 -8.10
C ILE A 195 18.92 12.72 -8.14
N ASP A 196 19.57 11.56 -7.99
CA ASP A 196 20.98 11.40 -8.34
C ASP A 196 21.11 11.31 -9.87
N GLY A 197 21.57 12.41 -10.46
CA GLY A 197 21.63 12.57 -11.91
C GLY A 197 22.60 11.59 -12.58
N TYR A 198 23.75 11.29 -11.97
CA TYR A 198 24.71 10.37 -12.59
C TYR A 198 24.30 8.92 -12.45
N ASN A 199 23.71 8.56 -11.31
CA ASN A 199 23.13 7.24 -11.15
C ASN A 199 22.03 6.97 -12.21
N VAL A 200 21.17 7.96 -12.46
CA VAL A 200 20.11 7.85 -13.48
C VAL A 200 20.68 7.80 -14.90
N VAL A 201 21.63 8.68 -15.24
CA VAL A 201 22.28 8.68 -16.58
C VAL A 201 22.90 7.32 -16.90
N HIS A 202 23.57 6.69 -15.93
CA HIS A 202 24.18 5.37 -16.14
C HIS A 202 23.18 4.22 -16.16
N ALA A 203 22.06 4.35 -15.44
CA ALA A 203 21.03 3.31 -15.39
C ALA A 203 20.21 3.22 -16.69
N TRP A 204 19.98 4.35 -17.38
CA TRP A 204 19.12 4.41 -18.57
C TRP A 204 19.93 4.14 -19.84
N ALA A 205 19.54 3.13 -20.62
CA ALA A 205 20.29 2.74 -21.81
C ALA A 205 20.46 3.87 -22.85
N GLU A 206 19.40 4.68 -23.05
CA GLU A 206 19.45 5.85 -23.96
C GLU A 206 20.47 6.89 -23.48
N LEU A 207 20.41 7.27 -22.19
CA LEU A 207 21.29 8.29 -21.63
C LEU A 207 22.74 7.80 -21.51
N ASN A 208 22.94 6.54 -21.13
CA ASN A 208 24.28 5.96 -21.01
C ASN A 208 25.01 5.94 -22.36
N SER A 209 24.29 5.64 -23.45
CA SER A 209 24.88 5.69 -24.80
C SER A 209 25.33 7.09 -25.23
N ILE A 210 24.67 8.14 -24.73
CA ILE A 210 25.05 9.54 -24.96
C ILE A 210 26.23 9.90 -24.04
N ALA A 211 26.19 9.46 -22.79
CA ALA A 211 27.21 9.73 -21.77
C ALA A 211 28.60 9.19 -22.15
N GLU A 212 28.65 8.05 -22.85
CA GLU A 212 29.90 7.49 -23.38
C GLU A 212 30.62 8.44 -24.36
N LYS A 213 29.87 9.31 -25.05
CA LYS A 213 30.41 10.27 -26.02
C LYS A 213 30.53 11.68 -25.43
N ASP A 214 29.51 12.11 -24.70
CA ASP A 214 29.41 13.43 -24.08
C ASP A 214 28.55 13.36 -22.82
N MET A 215 29.22 13.43 -21.66
CA MET A 215 28.56 13.46 -20.36
C MET A 215 27.69 14.70 -20.17
N GLY A 216 28.10 15.84 -20.74
CA GLY A 216 27.34 17.09 -20.67
C GLY A 216 26.04 16.99 -21.48
N GLY A 217 26.12 16.42 -22.67
CA GLY A 217 24.95 16.13 -23.51
C GLY A 217 23.94 15.19 -22.85
N ALA A 218 24.42 14.12 -22.18
CA ALA A 218 23.55 13.22 -21.42
C ALA A 218 22.88 13.92 -20.23
N ALA A 219 23.63 14.75 -19.49
CA ALA A 219 23.08 15.54 -18.39
C ALA A 219 22.02 16.53 -18.88
N GLY A 220 22.26 17.24 -19.97
CA GLY A 220 21.27 18.15 -20.58
C GLY A 220 20.00 17.41 -21.02
N ARG A 221 20.14 16.23 -21.62
CA ARG A 221 19.00 15.39 -21.99
C ARG A 221 18.19 14.93 -20.78
N LEU A 222 18.86 14.55 -19.68
CA LEU A 222 18.17 14.20 -18.44
C LEU A 222 17.43 15.41 -17.85
N MET A 223 18.04 16.60 -17.84
CA MET A 223 17.39 17.83 -17.36
C MET A 223 16.07 18.12 -18.09
N ASP A 224 16.03 17.93 -19.42
CA ASP A 224 14.82 18.12 -20.21
C ASP A 224 13.71 17.12 -19.83
N ILE A 225 14.07 15.85 -19.64
CA ILE A 225 13.11 14.79 -19.26
C ILE A 225 12.55 15.07 -17.86
N VAL A 226 13.43 15.38 -16.91
CA VAL A 226 13.06 15.66 -15.51
C VAL A 226 12.22 16.94 -15.40
N SER A 227 12.54 17.97 -16.20
CA SER A 227 11.77 19.21 -16.32
C SER A 227 10.32 18.91 -16.73
N ASN A 228 10.14 18.12 -17.80
CA ASN A 228 8.82 17.70 -18.26
C ASN A 228 8.08 16.87 -17.20
N TYR A 229 8.75 15.90 -16.59
CA TYR A 229 8.17 15.06 -15.53
C TYR A 229 7.71 15.89 -14.32
N SER A 230 8.54 16.82 -13.84
CA SER A 230 8.18 17.74 -12.76
C SER A 230 7.00 18.63 -13.15
N GLY A 231 6.91 19.04 -14.41
CA GLY A 231 5.78 19.83 -14.93
C GLY A 231 4.46 19.05 -14.94
N ILE A 232 4.51 17.76 -15.31
CA ILE A 232 3.33 16.88 -15.34
C ILE A 232 2.87 16.51 -13.92
N THR A 233 3.81 16.22 -13.02
CA THR A 233 3.50 15.74 -11.67
C THR A 233 3.26 16.86 -10.66
N GLY A 234 3.73 18.07 -10.93
CA GLY A 234 3.70 19.20 -10.00
C GLY A 234 4.64 19.03 -8.79
N ILE A 235 5.51 18.02 -8.80
CA ILE A 235 6.46 17.74 -7.71
C ILE A 235 7.68 18.64 -7.90
N LYS A 236 8.11 19.30 -6.82
CA LYS A 236 9.34 20.12 -6.84
C LYS A 236 10.55 19.21 -6.90
N THR A 237 11.30 19.28 -8.00
CA THR A 237 12.42 18.38 -8.24
C THR A 237 13.76 19.10 -8.10
N ILE A 238 14.68 18.45 -7.38
CA ILE A 238 16.08 18.83 -7.26
C ILE A 238 16.90 17.72 -7.90
N LEU A 239 17.60 18.04 -8.99
CA LEU A 239 18.49 17.15 -9.69
C LEU A 239 19.92 17.43 -9.26
N VAL A 240 20.58 16.44 -8.67
CA VAL A 240 21.93 16.58 -8.10
C VAL A 240 22.92 15.89 -9.01
N PHE A 241 23.95 16.60 -9.44
CA PHE A 241 25.09 16.05 -10.15
C PHE A 241 26.35 16.16 -9.28
N ASP A 242 27.16 15.11 -9.26
CA ASP A 242 28.48 15.20 -8.65
C ASP A 242 29.35 16.19 -9.44
N ALA A 243 30.25 16.90 -8.77
CA ALA A 243 31.20 17.76 -9.46
C ALA A 243 32.21 16.91 -10.24
N TYR A 244 32.07 16.87 -11.56
CA TYR A 244 33.08 16.29 -12.43
C TYR A 244 34.41 17.06 -12.27
N LYS A 245 35.52 16.31 -12.24
CA LYS A 245 36.95 16.63 -11.99
C LYS A 245 37.49 17.99 -12.47
N VAL A 246 36.94 19.11 -12.00
CA VAL A 246 37.50 20.44 -12.19
C VAL A 246 37.75 21.04 -10.79
N PRO A 247 39.02 21.23 -10.39
CA PRO A 247 39.34 21.68 -9.04
C PRO A 247 38.91 23.14 -8.83
N GLY A 248 38.10 23.39 -7.80
CA GLY A 248 37.81 24.75 -7.30
C GLY A 248 36.38 25.27 -7.50
N HIS A 249 35.42 24.43 -7.93
CA HIS A 249 34.03 24.86 -8.06
C HIS A 249 33.29 24.86 -6.72
N SER A 250 32.65 25.98 -6.39
CA SER A 250 31.66 26.08 -5.31
C SER A 250 30.36 25.37 -5.71
N THR A 251 29.53 24.98 -4.73
CA THR A 251 28.17 24.47 -5.02
C THR A 251 27.44 25.47 -5.90
N GLU A 252 27.03 25.03 -7.08
CA GLU A 252 26.29 25.85 -8.03
C GLU A 252 24.85 25.33 -8.08
N GLU A 253 23.91 26.21 -7.71
CA GLU A 253 22.48 25.95 -7.83
C GLU A 253 21.97 26.70 -9.05
N ILE A 254 21.61 25.96 -10.10
CA ILE A 254 21.09 26.51 -11.35
C ILE A 254 19.60 26.18 -11.43
N LYS A 255 18.77 27.21 -11.66
CA LYS A 255 17.37 26.98 -12.01
C LYS A 255 17.27 26.68 -13.49
N TYR A 256 16.91 25.44 -13.82
CA TYR A 256 16.65 25.01 -15.18
C TYR A 256 15.15 24.82 -15.36
N HIS A 257 14.50 25.73 -16.08
CA HIS A 257 13.05 25.74 -16.23
C HIS A 257 12.32 25.70 -14.87
N ASN A 258 11.58 24.62 -14.58
CA ASN A 258 10.83 24.38 -13.35
C ASN A 258 11.55 23.47 -12.34
N ILE A 259 12.81 23.08 -12.61
CA ILE A 259 13.61 22.23 -11.72
C ILE A 259 14.84 22.97 -11.20
N THR A 260 15.35 22.51 -10.05
CA THR A 260 16.61 23.01 -9.48
C THR A 260 17.70 22.00 -9.77
N VAL A 261 18.76 22.41 -10.45
CA VAL A 261 19.93 21.59 -10.72
C VAL A 261 21.04 22.02 -9.76
N VAL A 262 21.60 21.07 -9.02
CA VAL A 262 22.65 21.31 -8.05
C VAL A 262 23.90 20.55 -8.48
N TYR A 263 24.98 21.27 -8.70
CA TYR A 263 26.31 20.67 -8.83
C TYR A 263 26.99 20.71 -7.46
N THR A 264 27.38 19.55 -6.94
CA THR A 264 28.07 19.47 -5.65
C THR A 264 29.47 20.10 -5.73
N LYS A 265 30.14 20.27 -4.58
CA LYS A 265 31.55 20.72 -4.56
C LYS A 265 32.46 19.55 -4.91
N THR A 266 33.67 19.81 -5.42
CA THR A 266 34.66 18.77 -5.77
C THR A 266 35.00 17.78 -4.63
N ALA A 267 34.68 18.10 -3.37
CA ALA A 267 34.94 17.25 -2.20
C ALA A 267 33.66 16.62 -1.58
N GLU A 268 32.49 16.79 -2.22
CA GLU A 268 31.20 16.31 -1.73
C GLU A 268 30.50 15.51 -2.84
N THR A 269 30.18 14.25 -2.59
CA THR A 269 29.43 13.42 -3.54
C THR A 269 27.96 13.82 -3.56
N ALA A 270 27.27 13.50 -4.67
CA ALA A 270 25.82 13.66 -4.79
C ALA A 270 25.09 12.99 -3.61
N ASP A 271 25.54 11.78 -3.24
CA ASP A 271 24.98 11.01 -2.13
C ASP A 271 24.97 11.80 -0.83
N ARG A 272 26.13 12.40 -0.48
CA ARG A 272 26.27 13.15 0.78
C ARG A 272 25.38 14.40 0.81
N TYR A 273 25.14 15.01 -0.35
CA TYR A 273 24.19 16.12 -0.46
C TYR A 273 22.75 15.63 -0.24
N ILE A 274 22.36 14.54 -0.90
CA ILE A 274 21.02 13.95 -0.83
C ILE A 274 20.73 13.48 0.60
N GLU A 275 21.65 12.78 1.25
CA GLU A 275 21.53 12.32 2.64
C GLU A 275 21.29 13.49 3.60
N ARG A 276 22.11 14.54 3.51
CA ARG A 276 21.97 15.74 4.36
C ARG A 276 20.61 16.40 4.12
N TYR A 277 20.25 16.60 2.84
CA TYR A 277 18.98 17.24 2.51
C TYR A 277 17.77 16.43 2.99
N ALA A 278 17.79 15.11 2.78
CA ALA A 278 16.73 14.19 3.19
C ALA A 278 16.60 14.13 4.72
N HIS A 279 17.71 14.09 5.46
CA HIS A 279 17.68 14.11 6.92
C HIS A 279 17.15 15.43 7.49
N ASP A 280 17.61 16.57 6.96
CA ASP A 280 17.26 17.89 7.45
C ASP A 280 15.80 18.25 7.12
N ASN A 281 15.29 17.77 5.98
CA ASN A 281 13.97 18.16 5.47
C ASN A 281 12.91 17.04 5.48
N GLY A 282 13.25 15.77 5.68
CA GLY A 282 12.30 14.65 5.63
C GLY A 282 11.20 14.70 6.71
N LYS A 283 11.45 15.42 7.81
CA LYS A 283 10.41 15.70 8.81
C LYS A 283 9.41 16.75 8.34
N LYS A 284 9.81 17.66 7.45
CA LYS A 284 9.02 18.80 6.97
C LYS A 284 8.30 18.51 5.64
N TYR A 285 8.97 17.84 4.72
CA TYR A 285 8.47 17.53 3.38
C TYR A 285 8.27 16.03 3.19
N ASP A 286 7.46 15.66 2.20
CA ASP A 286 7.39 14.28 1.71
C ASP A 286 8.42 14.14 0.56
N ILE A 287 9.56 13.52 0.87
CA ILE A 287 10.72 13.48 -0.02
C ILE A 287 10.78 12.11 -0.69
N ILE A 288 10.85 12.10 -2.01
CA ILE A 288 11.12 10.93 -2.84
C ILE A 288 12.56 11.03 -3.34
N VAL A 289 13.38 10.01 -3.08
CA VAL A 289 14.75 9.94 -3.58
C VAL A 289 14.84 8.91 -4.70
N VAL A 290 15.37 9.32 -5.84
CA VAL A 290 15.62 8.46 -7.00
C VAL A 290 17.09 8.06 -7.02
N THR A 291 17.36 6.80 -6.70
CA THR A 291 18.71 6.22 -6.72
C THR A 291 18.64 4.70 -6.80
N SER A 292 19.63 4.10 -7.45
CA SER A 292 19.83 2.64 -7.45
C SER A 292 21.00 2.19 -6.57
N ASP A 293 21.68 3.10 -5.85
CA ASP A 293 22.78 2.73 -4.95
C ASP A 293 22.25 2.11 -3.65
N GLY A 294 22.71 0.90 -3.34
CA GLY A 294 22.30 0.12 -2.17
C GLY A 294 22.61 0.78 -0.83
N VAL A 295 23.71 1.54 -0.71
CA VAL A 295 24.07 2.23 0.54
C VAL A 295 23.07 3.34 0.85
N GLU A 296 22.71 4.11 -0.18
CA GLU A 296 21.74 5.19 -0.05
C GLU A 296 20.35 4.68 0.35
N GLN A 297 19.92 3.53 -0.17
CA GLN A 297 18.59 2.98 0.14
C GLN A 297 18.35 2.81 1.64
N VAL A 298 19.37 2.36 2.38
CA VAL A 298 19.29 2.14 3.83
C VAL A 298 19.15 3.47 4.57
N ILE A 299 19.94 4.47 4.15
CA ILE A 299 20.01 5.78 4.82
C ILE A 299 18.72 6.58 4.59
N ILE A 300 18.22 6.59 3.35
CA ILE A 300 16.99 7.30 2.97
C ILE A 300 15.75 6.71 3.67
N ARG A 301 15.67 5.37 3.77
CA ARG A 301 14.60 4.71 4.53
C ARG A 301 14.66 5.07 6.02
N GLY A 302 15.87 5.14 6.59
CA GLY A 302 16.08 5.58 7.97
C GLY A 302 15.64 7.04 8.24
N ALA A 303 15.71 7.90 7.22
CA ALA A 303 15.24 9.29 7.30
C ALA A 303 13.72 9.45 7.12
N GLY A 304 12.99 8.36 6.86
CA GLY A 304 11.54 8.39 6.62
C GLY A 304 11.14 8.94 5.26
N CYS A 305 12.05 8.88 4.28
CA CYS A 305 11.81 9.32 2.90
C CYS A 305 11.40 8.13 2.03
N THR A 306 10.69 8.40 0.93
CA THR A 306 10.32 7.39 -0.06
C THR A 306 11.49 7.16 -1.01
N LEU A 307 11.75 5.91 -1.36
CA LEU A 307 12.80 5.54 -2.31
C LEU A 307 12.16 5.07 -3.62
N MET A 308 12.73 5.49 -4.75
CA MET A 308 12.39 5.04 -6.09
C MET A 308 13.68 4.64 -6.82
N SER A 309 13.67 3.51 -7.53
CA SER A 309 14.86 3.13 -8.31
C SER A 309 14.97 3.94 -9.59
N SER A 310 16.17 4.03 -10.15
CA SER A 310 16.40 4.75 -11.41
C SER A 310 15.61 4.13 -12.56
N ARG A 311 15.37 2.81 -12.55
CA ARG A 311 14.56 2.12 -13.56
C ARG A 311 13.07 2.40 -13.41
N ASP A 312 12.55 2.35 -12.18
CA ASP A 312 11.14 2.68 -11.92
C ASP A 312 10.85 4.13 -12.34
N PHE A 313 11.81 5.03 -12.10
CA PHE A 313 11.73 6.41 -12.55
C PHE A 313 11.70 6.54 -14.09
N GLU A 314 12.42 5.69 -14.82
CA GLU A 314 12.38 5.64 -16.29
C GLU A 314 10.99 5.27 -16.80
N GLU A 315 10.42 4.19 -16.26
CA GLU A 315 9.10 3.70 -16.61
C GLU A 315 8.02 4.73 -16.26
N ASP A 316 8.11 5.34 -15.08
CA ASP A 316 7.17 6.36 -14.65
C ASP A 316 7.22 7.61 -15.53
N CYS A 317 8.42 8.04 -15.95
CA CYS A 317 8.60 9.12 -16.91
C CYS A 317 7.96 8.82 -18.27
N LYS A 318 8.15 7.61 -18.81
CA LYS A 318 7.58 7.19 -20.10
C LYS A 318 6.06 7.17 -20.03
N ARG A 319 5.51 6.54 -18.98
CA ARG A 319 4.07 6.43 -18.75
C ARG A 319 3.40 7.81 -18.64
N LYS A 320 3.93 8.70 -17.80
CA LYS A 320 3.43 10.09 -17.63
C LYS A 320 3.49 10.89 -18.93
N SER A 321 4.55 10.72 -19.71
CA SER A 321 4.73 11.36 -21.01
C SER A 321 3.69 10.87 -22.04
N GLU A 322 3.38 9.57 -22.04
CA GLU A 322 2.34 8.99 -22.89
C GLU A 322 0.94 9.43 -22.49
N GLU A 323 0.63 9.47 -21.20
CA GLU A 323 -0.64 10.02 -20.66
C GLU A 323 -0.87 11.47 -21.11
N LEU A 324 0.18 12.30 -21.07
CA LEU A 324 0.07 13.69 -21.54
C LEU A 324 -0.17 13.76 -23.06
N LYS A 325 0.44 12.85 -23.85
CA LYS A 325 0.24 12.80 -25.29
C LYS A 325 -1.17 12.34 -25.66
N SER A 326 -1.71 11.34 -24.95
CA SER A 326 -3.07 10.84 -25.20
C SER A 326 -4.14 11.87 -24.84
N MET A 327 -3.93 12.67 -23.78
CA MET A 327 -4.86 13.76 -23.38
C MET A 327 -4.86 14.95 -24.35
N LYS A 328 -3.82 15.14 -25.16
CA LYS A 328 -3.66 16.28 -26.07
C LYS A 328 -4.24 16.09 -27.48
N LEU A 329 -4.93 14.98 -27.75
CA LEU A 329 -5.66 14.76 -29.02
C LEU A 329 -7.19 14.84 -28.82
N PRO A 330 -7.80 16.03 -28.79
CA PRO A 330 -9.12 16.23 -29.35
C PRO A 330 -9.00 16.37 -30.86
N ASP A 331 -9.82 15.60 -31.58
CA ASP A 331 -9.92 15.56 -33.04
C ASP A 331 -9.82 16.96 -33.66
N SER A 332 -8.80 17.13 -34.51
CA SER A 332 -8.84 18.15 -35.54
C SER A 332 -10.14 17.97 -36.33
N VAL A 333 -11.06 18.91 -36.12
CA VAL A 333 -12.27 19.15 -36.89
C VAL A 333 -11.96 18.90 -38.36
N ARG A 334 -12.46 17.78 -38.90
CA ARG A 334 -12.56 17.58 -40.35
C ARG A 334 -13.60 18.59 -40.84
N ILE A 335 -13.14 19.75 -41.29
CA ILE A 335 -13.94 20.62 -42.14
C ILE A 335 -13.97 19.92 -43.51
N THR A 336 -15.06 19.23 -43.80
CA THR A 336 -15.41 18.84 -45.17
C THR A 336 -16.04 20.05 -45.86
N GLU A 337 -15.38 20.55 -46.89
CA GLU A 337 -16.00 21.44 -47.91
C GLU A 337 -16.95 20.66 -48.82
#